data_AF-A0A5E3XC54-F1
#
_entry.id   AF-A0A5E3XC54-F1
#
_cell.length_a   1.000
_cell.length_b   1.000
_cell.length_c   1.000
_cell.angle_alpha   90.00
_cell.angle_beta   90.00
_cell.angle_gamma   90.00
#
_symmetry.space_group_name_H-M   'P 1'
#
loop_
_entity.id
_entity.type
_entity.pdbx_description
1 polymer ?
#
loop_
_entity_poly.entity_id
_entity_poly.type
_entity_poly.pdbx_seq_one_letter_code
_entity_poly.pdbx_strand_id
1 'polypeptide(L)'
;MASELPTNNLDGLENAEWLKSVPSNATLFDTGLFEHYDWSKEDGDECIRLLEFGAGIARDASQLHMATTLLKKFTVDPAGGILGPRFADYPEVQVMAKMIDENIDCIGRCLATHNLGITNFSLRSIYVLYSLYSLRQDAMYNETILSYAGLLVPEEDIGRALEEKSQFAYQSNDIIRNLHAVDQVVAKMYQDMREDKLSHELIVNVGGLCVKLCLSHLKARRTAGFDDEKTFFIDMRRDKSYQSYEFLLRGVTWPGIVGSDDILRDVITTAELLTAPRDGIAVQQRIIRLLFGRTQVSKAKYAQMHHLMRFALRNPYGVWEDAKSQCLWCGKHHASMRCTHCKVALYCNAYCQKLDWRRAHKPACAMYSIEVLSTLKDSSEDDENKKEDEDGESSTTS
;
A
#
# COMPACT_ATOMS: atom_id res chain seq x y z
N MET A 1 36.30 -9.09 30.55
CA MET A 1 34.98 -9.52 31.04
C MET A 1 34.00 -9.26 29.92
N ALA A 2 33.63 -10.30 29.18
CA ALA A 2 32.57 -10.21 28.17
C ALA A 2 31.23 -10.21 28.93
N SER A 3 30.44 -9.15 28.81
CA SER A 3 29.08 -9.15 29.35
C SER A 3 28.25 -10.08 28.48
N GLU A 4 27.78 -11.18 29.06
CA GLU A 4 26.79 -12.05 28.45
C GLU A 4 25.55 -11.20 28.14
N LEU A 5 25.20 -11.09 26.85
CA LEU A 5 23.94 -10.50 26.43
C LEU A 5 22.80 -11.36 27.01
N PRO A 6 21.71 -10.76 27.52
CA PRO A 6 20.61 -11.51 28.10
C PRO A 6 20.05 -12.47 27.04
N THR A 7 20.00 -13.76 27.40
CA THR A 7 19.33 -14.79 26.61
C THR A 7 17.90 -14.33 26.32
N ASN A 8 17.55 -14.22 25.04
CA ASN A 8 16.26 -13.78 24.55
C ASN A 8 15.13 -14.50 25.31
N ASN A 9 14.37 -13.76 26.12
CA ASN A 9 13.27 -14.28 26.93
C ASN A 9 12.03 -14.54 26.05
N LEU A 10 12.17 -15.44 25.08
CA LEU A 10 11.06 -15.89 24.23
C LEU A 10 10.24 -17.00 24.91
N ASP A 11 10.72 -17.60 26.00
CA ASP A 11 10.03 -18.68 26.73
C ASP A 11 8.73 -18.20 27.43
N GLY A 12 8.65 -16.91 27.77
CA GLY A 12 7.41 -16.31 28.30
C GLY A 12 6.31 -16.13 27.25
N LEU A 13 6.69 -16.20 25.97
CA LEU A 13 5.87 -15.84 24.82
C LEU A 13 4.98 -17.01 24.39
N GLU A 14 5.53 -18.24 24.43
CA GLU A 14 4.80 -19.49 24.14
C GLU A 14 3.75 -19.83 25.22
N ASN A 15 3.90 -19.27 26.43
CA ASN A 15 3.04 -19.56 27.58
C ASN A 15 1.96 -18.50 27.84
N ALA A 16 1.96 -17.38 27.11
CA ALA A 16 1.02 -16.30 27.32
C ALA A 16 -0.43 -16.78 27.05
N GLU A 17 -1.31 -16.72 28.05
CA GLU A 17 -2.67 -17.25 27.96
C GLU A 17 -3.49 -16.64 26.83
N TRP A 18 -3.28 -15.37 26.51
CA TRP A 18 -3.95 -14.72 25.39
C TRP A 18 -3.46 -15.26 24.04
N LEU A 19 -2.20 -15.71 23.90
CA LEU A 19 -1.71 -16.32 22.67
C LEU A 19 -2.48 -17.62 22.34
N LYS A 20 -2.97 -18.31 23.38
CA LYS A 20 -3.84 -19.50 23.26
C LYS A 20 -5.26 -19.15 22.80
N SER A 21 -5.67 -17.89 22.93
CA SER A 21 -6.95 -17.39 22.42
C SER A 21 -6.89 -16.89 20.97
N VAL A 22 -5.70 -16.67 20.42
CA VAL A 22 -5.53 -16.33 19.01
C VAL A 22 -5.66 -17.61 18.18
N PRO A 23 -6.65 -17.72 17.28
CA PRO A 23 -6.81 -18.90 16.44
C PRO A 23 -5.51 -19.18 15.66
N SER A 24 -5.10 -20.44 15.58
CA SER A 24 -3.89 -20.84 14.84
C SER A 24 -3.95 -20.54 13.34
N ASN A 25 -5.15 -20.25 12.82
CA ASN A 25 -5.43 -19.83 11.46
C ASN A 25 -5.78 -18.33 11.32
N ALA A 26 -5.66 -17.53 12.39
CA ALA A 26 -5.97 -16.11 12.35
C ALA A 26 -5.06 -15.38 11.35
N THR A 27 -5.66 -14.70 10.39
CA THR A 27 -4.94 -13.86 9.42
C THR A 27 -5.01 -12.39 9.84
N LEU A 28 -4.27 -11.52 9.15
CA LEU A 28 -4.40 -10.07 9.31
C LEU A 28 -5.78 -9.53 8.88
N PHE A 29 -6.70 -10.39 8.45
CA PHE A 29 -7.96 -10.05 7.82
C PHE A 29 -9.18 -10.81 8.33
N ASP A 30 -9.12 -11.37 9.53
CA ASP A 30 -10.32 -11.93 10.16
C ASP A 30 -11.38 -10.82 10.29
N THR A 31 -12.54 -10.98 9.64
CA THR A 31 -13.51 -9.90 9.39
C THR A 31 -14.17 -9.37 10.67
N GLY A 32 -14.20 -10.18 11.74
CA GLY A 32 -14.66 -9.76 13.06
C GLY A 32 -13.74 -8.76 13.78
N LEU A 33 -12.50 -8.56 13.32
CA LEU A 33 -11.50 -7.67 13.92
C LEU A 33 -11.35 -6.31 13.22
N PHE A 34 -12.02 -6.10 12.07
CA PHE A 34 -11.62 -5.01 11.17
C PHE A 34 -12.74 -4.29 10.40
N GLU A 35 -14.03 -4.58 10.60
CA GLU A 35 -15.07 -3.89 9.81
C GLU A 35 -15.22 -2.40 10.12
N HIS A 36 -14.77 -1.93 11.28
CA HIS A 36 -14.31 -0.55 11.49
C HIS A 36 -13.40 -0.62 12.69
N TYR A 37 -12.25 0.08 12.69
CA TYR A 37 -11.44 0.25 13.91
C TYR A 37 -12.28 1.03 14.93
N ASP A 38 -13.12 0.28 15.62
CA ASP A 38 -13.97 0.78 16.67
C ASP A 38 -13.12 0.74 17.94
N TRP A 39 -12.41 1.84 18.16
CA TRP A 39 -11.66 2.09 19.39
C TRP A 39 -12.55 1.98 20.65
N SER A 40 -13.86 1.79 20.49
CA SER A 40 -14.83 1.74 21.59
C SER A 40 -15.05 0.37 22.23
N LYS A 41 -14.71 -0.78 21.62
CA LYS A 41 -15.11 -2.08 22.22
C LYS A 41 -14.17 -3.29 22.13
N GLU A 42 -13.53 -3.61 20.99
CA GLU A 42 -12.68 -4.83 20.89
C GLU A 42 -11.32 -4.56 20.24
N ASP A 43 -11.27 -3.74 19.18
CA ASP A 43 -10.03 -3.49 18.42
C ASP A 43 -9.02 -2.60 19.17
N GLY A 44 -9.53 -1.66 19.97
CA GLY A 44 -8.71 -0.82 20.84
C GLY A 44 -8.01 -1.66 21.90
N ASP A 45 -8.73 -2.58 22.53
CA ASP A 45 -8.20 -3.52 23.51
C ASP A 45 -7.21 -4.50 22.89
N GLU A 46 -7.46 -4.99 21.68
CA GLU A 46 -6.50 -5.85 20.99
C GLU A 46 -5.24 -5.08 20.61
N CYS A 47 -5.35 -3.84 20.13
CA CYS A 47 -4.16 -3.00 19.84
C CYS A 47 -3.39 -2.62 21.11
N ILE A 48 -4.08 -2.36 22.20
CA ILE A 48 -3.49 -2.13 23.52
C ILE A 48 -2.74 -3.37 23.98
N ARG A 49 -3.37 -4.56 23.92
CA ARG A 49 -2.72 -5.84 24.26
C ARG A 49 -1.52 -6.10 23.35
N LEU A 50 -1.65 -5.75 22.08
CA LEU A 50 -0.56 -5.88 21.12
C LEU A 50 0.63 -5.02 21.55
N LEU A 51 0.42 -3.73 21.80
CA LEU A 51 1.49 -2.83 22.24
C LEU A 51 2.04 -3.17 23.63
N GLU A 52 1.20 -3.60 24.58
CA GLU A 52 1.62 -4.04 25.91
C GLU A 52 2.54 -5.26 25.85
N PHE A 53 2.21 -6.22 24.98
CA PHE A 53 3.11 -7.32 24.70
C PHE A 53 4.41 -6.86 24.01
N GLY A 54 4.29 -5.97 23.02
CA GLY A 54 5.45 -5.37 22.36
C GLY A 54 6.39 -4.71 23.37
N ALA A 55 5.83 -4.10 24.43
CA ALA A 55 6.57 -3.44 25.51
C ALA A 55 7.40 -4.44 26.32
N GLY A 56 6.91 -5.69 26.44
CA GLY A 56 7.66 -6.78 27.04
C GLY A 56 8.86 -7.25 26.20
N ILE A 57 8.88 -6.97 24.90
CA ILE A 57 9.96 -7.36 23.97
C ILE A 57 10.90 -6.18 23.65
N ALA A 58 10.38 -4.96 23.68
CA ALA A 58 11.13 -3.75 23.34
C ALA A 58 12.23 -3.44 24.36
N ARG A 59 13.29 -2.76 23.88
CA ARG A 59 14.38 -2.27 24.74
C ARG A 59 13.94 -1.14 25.67
N ASP A 60 12.91 -0.40 25.27
CA ASP A 60 12.35 0.73 26.02
C ASP A 60 10.83 0.57 26.17
N ALA A 61 10.42 -0.23 27.17
CA ALA A 61 9.01 -0.47 27.49
C ALA A 61 8.23 0.82 27.82
N SER A 62 8.92 1.89 28.25
CA SER A 62 8.27 3.15 28.65
C SER A 62 7.64 3.88 27.46
N GLN A 63 8.31 3.84 26.31
CA GLN A 63 7.85 4.42 25.06
C GLN A 63 6.56 3.75 24.55
N LEU A 64 6.53 2.42 24.53
CA LEU A 64 5.32 1.69 24.16
C LEU A 64 4.20 1.87 25.17
N HIS A 65 4.52 1.91 26.47
CA HIS A 65 3.54 2.23 27.50
C HIS A 65 2.90 3.61 27.28
N MET A 66 3.68 4.59 26.85
CA MET A 66 3.18 5.91 26.46
C MET A 66 2.25 5.83 25.25
N ALA A 67 2.62 5.09 24.19
CA ALA A 67 1.73 4.85 23.03
C ALA A 67 0.41 4.19 23.45
N THR A 68 0.46 3.15 24.27
CA THR A 68 -0.72 2.47 24.83
C THR A 68 -1.58 3.44 25.64
N THR A 69 -0.96 4.28 26.48
CA THR A 69 -1.66 5.27 27.29
C THR A 69 -2.40 6.30 26.42
N LEU A 70 -1.81 6.69 25.29
CA LEU A 70 -2.46 7.61 24.34
C LEU A 70 -3.65 6.96 23.66
N LEU A 71 -3.52 5.71 23.22
CA LEU A 71 -4.63 4.98 22.61
C LEU A 71 -5.81 4.81 23.57
N LYS A 72 -5.53 4.59 24.85
CA LYS A 72 -6.56 4.54 25.91
C LYS A 72 -7.31 5.86 26.11
N LYS A 73 -6.79 6.99 25.62
CA LYS A 73 -7.46 8.31 25.74
C LYS A 73 -8.47 8.60 24.63
N PHE A 74 -8.53 7.80 23.57
CA PHE A 74 -9.53 7.99 22.52
C PHE A 74 -10.91 7.58 23.05
N THR A 75 -11.91 8.44 22.92
CA THR A 75 -13.28 8.18 23.39
C THR A 75 -14.30 8.42 22.28
N VAL A 76 -15.46 7.75 22.33
CA VAL A 76 -16.53 7.94 21.35
C VAL A 76 -17.30 9.22 21.68
N ASP A 77 -17.42 10.10 20.68
CA ASP A 77 -18.34 11.22 20.68
C ASP A 77 -19.79 10.69 20.63
N PRO A 78 -20.72 11.21 21.43
CA PRO A 78 -22.16 10.99 21.27
C PRO A 78 -22.70 11.05 19.83
N ALA A 79 -22.07 11.81 18.93
CA ALA A 79 -22.42 11.90 17.51
C ALA A 79 -21.86 10.75 16.62
N GLY A 80 -21.16 9.78 17.21
CA GLY A 80 -20.52 8.67 16.49
C GLY A 80 -19.11 8.98 15.97
N GLY A 81 -18.54 10.14 16.34
CA GLY A 81 -17.14 10.48 16.11
C GLY A 81 -16.20 9.85 17.14
N ILE A 82 -14.89 10.01 16.95
CA ILE A 82 -13.88 9.65 17.95
C ILE A 82 -13.18 10.93 18.41
N LEU A 83 -13.27 11.24 19.70
CA LEU A 83 -12.52 12.30 20.35
C LEU A 83 -11.13 11.78 20.70
N GLY A 84 -10.11 12.31 20.01
CA GLY A 84 -8.71 12.06 20.33
C GLY A 84 -8.24 12.86 21.56
N PRO A 85 -7.09 12.48 22.15
CA PRO A 85 -6.42 13.30 23.15
C PRO A 85 -6.06 14.68 22.58
N ARG A 86 -5.83 15.68 23.44
CA ARG A 86 -5.41 17.01 22.97
C ARG A 86 -4.04 16.90 22.32
N PHE A 87 -3.71 17.80 21.40
CA PHE A 87 -2.38 17.79 20.76
C PHE A 87 -1.24 17.77 21.79
N ALA A 88 -1.33 18.58 22.83
CA ALA A 88 -0.35 18.65 23.92
C ALA A 88 -0.16 17.33 24.71
N ASP A 89 -1.08 16.39 24.58
CA ASP A 89 -0.94 15.05 25.17
C ASP A 89 -0.08 14.13 24.30
N TYR A 90 0.13 14.43 23.00
CA TYR A 90 0.97 13.60 22.12
C TYR A 90 2.47 13.86 22.33
N PRO A 91 3.33 12.83 22.14
CA PRO A 91 4.78 12.99 22.15
C PRO A 91 5.26 13.97 21.07
N GLU A 92 6.42 14.58 21.27
CA GLU A 92 7.08 15.34 20.20
C GLU A 92 7.39 14.45 18.98
N VAL A 93 7.46 15.05 17.79
CA VAL A 93 7.69 14.31 16.52
C VAL A 93 8.94 13.44 16.59
N GLN A 94 10.02 13.98 17.15
CA GLN A 94 11.31 13.30 17.25
C GLN A 94 11.23 12.10 18.20
N VAL A 95 10.48 12.24 19.30
CA VAL A 95 10.23 11.15 20.25
C VAL A 95 9.40 10.07 19.56
N MET A 96 8.33 10.44 18.86
CA MET A 96 7.48 9.48 18.16
C MET A 96 8.21 8.74 17.03
N ALA A 97 9.06 9.44 16.27
CA ALA A 97 9.90 8.82 15.23
C ALA A 97 10.85 7.80 15.86
N LYS A 98 11.53 8.16 16.95
CA LYS A 98 12.38 7.25 17.71
C LYS A 98 11.62 6.02 18.21
N MET A 99 10.39 6.22 18.71
CA MET A 99 9.52 5.11 19.13
C MET A 99 9.23 4.16 17.97
N ILE A 100 8.88 4.69 16.80
CA ILE A 100 8.60 3.87 15.61
C ILE A 100 9.84 3.07 15.21
N ASP A 101 11.00 3.72 15.12
CA ASP A 101 12.26 3.10 14.71
C ASP A 101 12.69 1.98 15.68
N GLU A 102 12.72 2.25 16.99
CA GLU A 102 13.15 1.26 18.00
C GLU A 102 12.21 0.04 18.04
N ASN A 103 10.91 0.25 17.82
CA ASN A 103 9.93 -0.81 17.80
C ASN A 103 10.01 -1.65 16.52
N ILE A 104 10.21 -1.01 15.36
CA ILE A 104 10.38 -1.74 14.12
C ILE A 104 11.68 -2.54 14.12
N ASP A 105 12.77 -1.99 14.66
CA ASP A 105 14.01 -2.74 14.88
C ASP A 105 13.80 -3.97 15.78
N CYS A 106 12.94 -3.84 16.79
CA CYS A 106 12.55 -4.94 17.65
C CYS A 106 11.75 -6.01 16.89
N ILE A 107 10.73 -5.57 16.16
CA ILE A 107 9.87 -6.38 15.31
C ILE A 107 10.68 -7.13 14.25
N GLY A 108 11.67 -6.48 13.62
CA GLY A 108 12.57 -7.11 12.67
C GLY A 108 13.29 -8.33 13.23
N ARG A 109 13.67 -8.30 14.52
CA ARG A 109 14.25 -9.47 15.21
C ARG A 109 13.22 -10.56 15.45
N CYS A 110 12.00 -10.20 15.84
CA CYS A 110 10.90 -11.14 16.03
C CYS A 110 10.51 -11.86 14.73
N LEU A 111 10.53 -11.15 13.60
CA LEU A 111 10.23 -11.71 12.28
C LEU A 111 11.24 -12.76 11.82
N ALA A 112 12.47 -12.75 12.36
CA ALA A 112 13.47 -13.79 12.07
C ALA A 112 13.11 -15.16 12.66
N THR A 113 12.15 -15.23 13.59
CA THR A 113 11.68 -16.50 14.17
C THR A 113 10.81 -17.32 13.21
N HIS A 114 10.27 -16.70 12.16
CA HIS A 114 9.28 -17.29 11.24
C HIS A 114 8.04 -17.88 11.93
N ASN A 115 7.79 -17.56 13.21
CA ASN A 115 6.57 -17.94 13.89
C ASN A 115 5.43 -17.06 13.39
N LEU A 116 4.38 -17.67 12.84
CA LEU A 116 3.24 -16.97 12.24
C LEU A 116 2.53 -16.04 13.24
N GLY A 117 2.32 -16.50 14.48
CA GLY A 117 1.69 -15.71 15.53
C GLY A 117 2.52 -14.48 15.87
N ILE A 118 3.83 -14.66 16.09
CA ILE A 118 4.78 -13.56 16.37
C ILE A 118 4.86 -12.59 15.19
N THR A 119 4.83 -13.09 13.96
CA THR A 119 4.88 -12.26 12.76
C THR A 119 3.61 -11.44 12.59
N ASN A 120 2.44 -12.05 12.72
CA ASN A 120 1.15 -11.35 12.62
C ASN A 120 1.04 -10.28 13.69
N PHE A 121 1.41 -10.64 14.92
CA PHE A 121 1.54 -9.73 16.04
C PHE A 121 2.40 -8.51 15.68
N SER A 122 3.57 -8.77 15.11
CA SER A 122 4.56 -7.75 14.80
C SER A 122 4.06 -6.81 13.71
N LEU A 123 3.51 -7.35 12.61
CA LEU A 123 2.95 -6.56 11.51
C LEU A 123 1.79 -5.67 11.97
N ARG A 124 0.93 -6.16 12.88
CA ARG A 124 -0.15 -5.36 13.46
C ARG A 124 0.39 -4.20 14.31
N SER A 125 1.42 -4.47 15.12
CA SER A 125 2.05 -3.43 15.95
C SER A 125 2.65 -2.30 15.10
N ILE A 126 3.29 -2.62 13.97
CA ILE A 126 3.78 -1.62 13.01
C ILE A 126 2.65 -0.70 12.55
N TYR A 127 1.53 -1.30 12.13
CA TYR A 127 0.39 -0.55 11.62
C TYR A 127 -0.22 0.38 12.69
N VAL A 128 -0.31 -0.07 13.93
CA VAL A 128 -0.81 0.74 15.05
C VAL A 128 0.10 1.94 15.32
N LEU A 129 1.42 1.72 15.37
CA LEU A 129 2.39 2.81 15.56
C LEU A 129 2.31 3.85 14.44
N TYR A 130 2.14 3.40 13.20
CA TYR A 130 1.94 4.30 12.06
C TYR A 130 0.61 5.05 12.12
N SER A 131 -0.46 4.37 12.56
CA SER A 131 -1.78 5.00 12.75
C SER A 131 -1.73 6.10 13.82
N LEU A 132 -1.02 5.86 14.93
CA LEU A 132 -0.77 6.86 15.96
C LEU A 132 -0.04 8.09 15.43
N TYR A 133 0.95 7.88 14.56
CA TYR A 133 1.66 8.97 13.89
C TYR A 133 0.71 9.80 13.01
N SER A 134 -0.09 9.14 12.17
CA SER A 134 -1.10 9.80 11.34
C SER A 134 -2.13 10.56 12.19
N LEU A 135 -2.61 9.98 13.30
CA LEU A 135 -3.54 10.65 14.21
C LEU A 135 -2.93 11.89 14.87
N ARG A 136 -1.63 11.85 15.21
CA ARG A 136 -0.94 13.03 15.72
C ARG A 136 -0.87 14.14 14.67
N GLN A 137 -0.60 13.78 13.41
CA GLN A 137 -0.60 14.75 12.30
C GLN A 137 -1.99 15.36 12.11
N ASP A 138 -3.04 14.54 12.16
CA ASP A 138 -4.44 15.01 12.10
C ASP A 138 -4.77 15.92 13.30
N ALA A 139 -4.29 15.60 14.51
CA ALA A 139 -4.50 16.43 15.69
C ALA A 139 -3.79 17.79 15.61
N MET A 140 -2.56 17.83 15.08
CA MET A 140 -1.86 19.10 14.77
C MET A 140 -2.66 19.94 13.80
N TYR A 141 -3.17 19.31 12.75
CA TYR A 141 -4.00 19.96 11.74
C TYR A 141 -5.25 20.58 12.37
N ASN A 142 -5.97 19.80 13.19
CA ASN A 142 -7.20 20.25 13.85
C ASN A 142 -6.98 21.33 14.91
N GLU A 143 -5.97 21.21 15.78
CA GLU A 143 -5.66 22.26 16.77
C GLU A 143 -5.32 23.58 16.06
N THR A 144 -4.58 23.49 14.95
CA THR A 144 -4.26 24.66 14.17
C THR A 144 -5.53 25.28 13.57
N ILE A 145 -6.44 24.49 12.99
CA ILE A 145 -7.74 25.01 12.49
C ILE A 145 -8.55 25.65 13.61
N LEU A 146 -8.63 24.99 14.76
CA LEU A 146 -9.36 25.48 15.93
C LEU A 146 -8.74 26.76 16.49
N SER A 147 -7.43 26.98 16.34
CA SER A 147 -6.78 28.22 16.75
C SER A 147 -7.25 29.46 15.95
N TYR A 148 -7.80 29.26 14.74
CA TYR A 148 -8.43 30.30 13.93
C TYR A 148 -9.95 30.34 14.03
N ALA A 149 -10.57 29.38 14.73
CA ALA A 149 -12.02 29.35 14.90
C ALA A 149 -12.48 30.58 15.69
N GLY A 150 -13.30 31.43 15.05
CA GLY A 150 -13.84 32.65 15.65
C GLY A 150 -12.96 33.90 15.49
N LEU A 151 -11.83 33.81 14.78
CA LEU A 151 -11.04 34.99 14.40
C LEU A 151 -11.40 35.45 12.99
N LEU A 152 -11.56 36.76 12.80
CA LEU A 152 -11.58 37.38 11.48
C LEU A 152 -10.15 37.42 10.95
N VAL A 153 -9.81 36.44 10.12
CA VAL A 153 -8.53 36.38 9.42
C VAL A 153 -8.74 36.95 8.01
N PRO A 154 -7.89 37.87 7.53
CA PRO A 154 -7.91 38.30 6.14
C PRO A 154 -7.83 37.10 5.18
N GLU A 155 -8.60 37.11 4.10
CA GLU A 155 -8.69 36.00 3.14
C GLU A 155 -7.32 35.60 2.56
N GLU A 156 -6.47 36.60 2.32
CA GLU A 156 -5.09 36.45 1.86
C GLU A 156 -4.15 35.77 2.87
N ASP A 157 -4.44 35.91 4.16
CA ASP A 157 -3.68 35.26 5.23
C ASP A 157 -4.23 33.86 5.51
N ILE A 158 -5.51 33.60 5.26
CA ILE A 158 -6.09 32.24 5.27
C ILE A 158 -5.41 31.39 4.20
N GLY A 159 -5.33 31.88 2.96
CA GLY A 159 -4.69 31.15 1.85
C GLY A 159 -3.22 30.82 2.14
N ARG A 160 -2.44 31.81 2.58
CA ARG A 160 -1.01 31.63 2.89
C ARG A 160 -0.79 30.72 4.10
N ALA A 161 -1.62 30.86 5.13
CA ALA A 161 -1.54 30.00 6.29
C ALA A 161 -1.94 28.57 5.93
N LEU A 162 -2.90 28.33 5.04
CA LEU A 162 -3.24 26.98 4.54
C LEU A 162 -2.11 26.37 3.68
N GLU A 163 -1.46 27.16 2.81
CA GLU A 163 -0.31 26.73 1.99
C GLU A 163 0.93 26.37 2.82
N GLU A 164 1.35 27.24 3.75
CA GLU A 164 2.48 26.94 4.64
C GLU A 164 2.17 25.73 5.52
N LYS A 165 0.89 25.45 5.83
CA LYS A 165 0.46 24.34 6.69
C LYS A 165 0.30 23.00 5.98
N SER A 166 -0.14 22.97 4.72
CA SER A 166 -0.09 21.75 3.90
C SER A 166 1.37 21.31 3.71
N GLN A 167 2.30 22.27 3.62
CA GLN A 167 3.73 22.03 3.64
C GLN A 167 4.28 21.51 4.99
N PHE A 168 3.64 21.74 6.13
CA PHE A 168 4.11 21.23 7.44
C PHE A 168 3.42 19.93 7.89
N ALA A 169 2.15 19.73 7.55
CA ALA A 169 1.40 18.56 8.00
C ALA A 169 1.77 17.27 7.24
N TYR A 170 2.20 17.39 5.98
CA TYR A 170 2.39 16.25 5.08
C TYR A 170 3.56 16.49 4.10
N GLN A 171 4.78 16.72 4.62
CA GLN A 171 5.94 16.54 3.75
C GLN A 171 6.06 15.04 3.44
N SER A 172 5.89 14.70 2.16
CA SER A 172 6.17 13.36 1.63
C SER A 172 7.49 12.79 2.17
N ASN A 173 8.50 13.65 2.36
CA ASN A 173 9.79 13.33 2.98
C ASN A 173 9.68 12.80 4.41
N ASP A 174 8.85 13.40 5.28
CA ASP A 174 8.66 12.91 6.65
C ASP A 174 7.92 11.56 6.65
N ILE A 175 6.92 11.40 5.77
CA ILE A 175 6.23 10.11 5.59
C ILE A 175 7.23 9.05 5.13
N ILE A 176 8.04 9.34 4.11
CA ILE A 176 9.07 8.43 3.60
C ILE A 176 10.06 8.06 4.71
N ARG A 177 10.54 9.06 5.48
CA ARG A 177 11.48 8.83 6.58
C ARG A 177 10.89 7.85 7.60
N ASN A 178 9.64 8.03 7.99
CA ASN A 178 9.00 7.17 8.98
C ASN A 178 8.63 5.79 8.42
N LEU A 179 8.38 5.68 7.11
CA LEU A 179 8.14 4.41 6.44
C LEU A 179 9.40 3.61 6.16
N HIS A 180 10.59 4.21 6.26
CA HIS A 180 11.86 3.54 5.98
C HIS A 180 12.02 2.25 6.80
N ALA A 181 11.63 2.29 8.07
CA ALA A 181 11.69 1.12 8.93
C ALA A 181 10.70 0.02 8.47
N VAL A 182 9.49 0.41 8.04
CA VAL A 182 8.52 -0.52 7.43
C VAL A 182 9.09 -1.14 6.15
N ASP A 183 9.81 -0.36 5.35
CA ASP A 183 10.49 -0.86 4.15
C ASP A 183 11.57 -1.87 4.47
N GLN A 184 12.31 -1.74 5.58
CA GLN A 184 13.28 -2.76 5.98
C GLN A 184 12.60 -4.09 6.31
N VAL A 185 11.47 -4.03 7.02
CA VAL A 185 10.65 -5.21 7.34
C VAL A 185 10.12 -5.86 6.07
N VAL A 186 9.49 -5.08 5.18
CA VAL A 186 8.97 -5.57 3.91
C VAL A 186 10.09 -6.12 3.04
N ALA A 187 11.26 -5.47 3.01
CA ALA A 187 12.42 -5.94 2.26
C ALA A 187 12.94 -7.28 2.76
N LYS A 188 13.01 -7.48 4.08
CA LYS A 188 13.41 -8.75 4.67
C LYS A 188 12.41 -9.86 4.33
N MET A 189 11.11 -9.60 4.54
CA MET A 189 10.05 -10.56 4.19
C MET A 189 10.04 -10.86 2.68
N TYR A 190 10.31 -9.86 1.85
CA TYR A 190 10.42 -10.02 0.41
C TYR A 190 11.59 -10.94 0.07
N GLN A 191 12.76 -10.76 0.68
CA GLN A 191 13.89 -11.67 0.48
C GLN A 191 13.52 -13.11 0.88
N ASP A 192 12.88 -13.30 2.03
CA ASP A 192 12.45 -14.62 2.47
C ASP A 192 11.43 -15.26 1.51
N MET A 193 10.49 -14.46 0.99
CA MET A 193 9.57 -14.90 -0.06
C MET A 193 10.30 -15.31 -1.34
N ARG A 194 11.36 -14.59 -1.73
CA ARG A 194 12.16 -14.88 -2.92
C ARG A 194 13.03 -16.14 -2.79
N GLU A 195 13.32 -16.52 -1.57
CA GLU A 195 14.07 -17.73 -1.21
C GLU A 195 13.13 -18.90 -0.86
N ASP A 196 11.82 -18.77 -1.13
CA ASP A 196 10.77 -19.73 -0.80
C ASP A 196 10.74 -20.13 0.70
N LYS A 197 11.16 -19.20 1.58
CA LYS A 197 11.16 -19.37 3.04
C LYS A 197 9.89 -18.84 3.71
N LEU A 198 9.10 -18.05 2.99
CA LEU A 198 7.89 -17.43 3.52
C LEU A 198 6.67 -18.30 3.19
N SER A 199 5.86 -18.63 4.19
CA SER A 199 4.61 -19.37 3.98
C SER A 199 3.60 -18.53 3.18
N HIS A 200 2.60 -19.18 2.61
CA HIS A 200 1.57 -18.49 1.84
C HIS A 200 0.77 -17.51 2.72
N GLU A 201 0.44 -17.91 3.95
CA GLU A 201 -0.26 -17.10 4.95
C GLU A 201 0.54 -15.85 5.29
N LEU A 202 1.86 -16.00 5.45
CA LEU A 202 2.75 -14.86 5.71
C LEU A 202 2.81 -13.89 4.51
N ILE A 203 2.84 -14.40 3.28
CA ILE A 203 2.76 -13.55 2.07
C ILE A 203 1.47 -12.74 2.07
N VAL A 204 0.34 -13.39 2.38
CA VAL A 204 -0.98 -12.76 2.47
C VAL A 204 -0.99 -11.69 3.56
N ASN A 205 -0.44 -11.98 4.75
CA ASN A 205 -0.38 -11.05 5.87
C ASN A 205 0.49 -9.81 5.56
N VAL A 206 1.66 -9.99 4.96
CA VAL A 206 2.49 -8.86 4.50
C VAL A 206 1.77 -8.07 3.40
N GLY A 207 1.06 -8.75 2.49
CA GLY A 207 0.19 -8.11 1.51
C GLY A 207 -0.89 -7.24 2.16
N GLY A 208 -1.49 -7.70 3.25
CA GLY A 208 -2.48 -6.96 4.03
C GLY A 208 -1.94 -5.70 4.67
N LEU A 209 -0.74 -5.77 5.25
CA LEU A 209 -0.05 -4.59 5.72
C LEU A 209 0.15 -3.58 4.58
N CYS A 210 0.59 -4.04 3.40
CA CYS A 210 0.79 -3.16 2.23
C CYS A 210 -0.51 -2.50 1.74
N VAL A 211 -1.63 -3.23 1.74
CA VAL A 211 -2.97 -2.68 1.44
C VAL A 211 -3.32 -1.57 2.43
N LYS A 212 -3.17 -1.82 3.74
CA LYS A 212 -3.48 -0.85 4.79
C LYS A 212 -2.63 0.42 4.70
N LEU A 213 -1.34 0.30 4.37
CA LEU A 213 -0.47 1.45 4.14
C LEU A 213 -0.96 2.29 2.95
N CYS A 214 -1.33 1.65 1.83
CA CYS A 214 -1.87 2.36 0.67
C CYS A 214 -3.19 3.07 0.98
N LEU A 215 -4.09 2.44 1.74
CA LEU A 215 -5.33 3.06 2.21
C LEU A 215 -5.05 4.28 3.10
N SER A 216 -4.06 4.19 3.98
CA SER A 216 -3.64 5.32 4.79
C SER A 216 -3.11 6.47 3.94
N HIS A 217 -2.32 6.20 2.89
CA HIS A 217 -1.86 7.25 1.97
C HIS A 217 -2.99 7.88 1.16
N LEU A 218 -3.99 7.10 0.75
CA LEU A 218 -5.19 7.62 0.10
C LEU A 218 -5.97 8.56 1.02
N LYS A 219 -6.12 8.20 2.30
CA LYS A 219 -6.76 9.06 3.31
C LYS A 219 -5.95 10.34 3.53
N ALA A 220 -4.64 10.21 3.73
CA ALA A 220 -3.72 11.33 3.91
C ALA A 220 -3.82 12.36 2.77
N ARG A 221 -3.80 11.90 1.51
CA ARG A 221 -3.97 12.75 0.34
C ARG A 221 -5.27 13.56 0.40
N ARG A 222 -6.40 12.90 0.69
CA ARG A 222 -7.72 13.54 0.76
C ARG A 222 -7.75 14.62 1.84
N THR A 223 -7.13 14.36 3.00
CA THR A 223 -7.03 15.33 4.10
C THR A 223 -6.13 16.51 3.75
N ALA A 224 -5.02 16.27 3.06
CA ALA A 224 -4.03 17.31 2.77
C ALA A 224 -4.41 18.23 1.60
N GLY A 225 -5.51 17.95 0.88
CA GLY A 225 -6.02 18.83 -0.17
C GLY A 225 -5.10 18.96 -1.39
N PHE A 226 -4.32 17.92 -1.72
CA PHE A 226 -3.49 17.94 -2.92
C PHE A 226 -4.36 17.88 -4.19
N ASP A 227 -4.28 18.93 -5.01
CA ASP A 227 -5.00 19.02 -6.28
C ASP A 227 -4.47 18.05 -7.36
N ASP A 228 -3.18 17.72 -7.32
CA ASP A 228 -2.55 16.77 -8.26
C ASP A 228 -2.10 15.48 -7.57
N GLU A 229 -2.87 14.42 -7.82
CA GLU A 229 -2.61 13.06 -7.33
C GLU A 229 -1.25 12.52 -7.79
N LYS A 230 -0.84 12.82 -9.03
CA LYS A 230 0.40 12.28 -9.58
C LYS A 230 1.61 12.85 -8.85
N THR A 231 1.67 14.17 -8.66
CA THR A 231 2.79 14.82 -7.97
C THR A 231 2.94 14.34 -6.53
N PHE A 232 1.85 14.26 -5.76
CA PHE A 232 1.88 13.77 -4.37
C PHE A 232 2.53 12.39 -4.25
N PHE A 233 2.11 11.43 -5.08
CA PHE A 233 2.63 10.07 -5.02
C PHE A 233 4.00 9.90 -5.65
N ILE A 234 4.37 10.73 -6.65
CA ILE A 234 5.73 10.77 -7.19
C ILE A 234 6.72 11.13 -6.09
N ASP A 235 6.41 12.14 -5.27
CA ASP A 235 7.27 12.55 -4.16
C ASP A 235 7.30 11.53 -3.02
N MET A 236 6.30 10.64 -2.95
CA MET A 236 6.26 9.50 -2.02
C MET A 236 6.92 8.22 -2.56
N ARG A 237 7.51 8.24 -3.77
CA ARG A 237 8.19 7.07 -4.32
C ARG A 237 9.36 6.67 -3.44
N ARG A 238 9.44 5.38 -3.14
CA ARG A 238 10.48 4.78 -2.29
C ARG A 238 11.26 3.75 -3.09
N ASP A 239 12.56 3.62 -2.82
CA ASP A 239 13.45 2.64 -3.47
C ASP A 239 12.95 1.19 -3.34
N LYS A 240 12.14 0.90 -2.32
CA LYS A 240 11.62 -0.44 -1.98
C LYS A 240 10.12 -0.61 -2.23
N SER A 241 9.44 0.42 -2.73
CA SER A 241 8.00 0.41 -3.05
C SER A 241 7.56 -0.80 -3.90
N TYR A 242 8.40 -1.25 -4.84
CA TYR A 242 8.13 -2.39 -5.69
C TYR A 242 7.97 -3.72 -4.92
N GLN A 243 8.59 -3.84 -3.74
CA GLN A 243 8.46 -5.02 -2.88
C GLN A 243 7.07 -5.06 -2.26
N SER A 244 6.61 -3.92 -1.73
CA SER A 244 5.23 -3.75 -1.25
C SER A 244 4.22 -4.00 -2.37
N TYR A 245 4.48 -3.48 -3.57
CA TYR A 245 3.62 -3.70 -4.73
C TYR A 245 3.52 -5.20 -5.08
N GLU A 246 4.63 -5.94 -5.08
CA GLU A 246 4.57 -7.39 -5.36
C GLU A 246 3.79 -8.17 -4.29
N PHE A 247 3.97 -7.84 -3.00
CA PHE A 247 3.17 -8.43 -1.92
C PHE A 247 1.68 -8.12 -2.07
N LEU A 248 1.35 -6.86 -2.36
CA LEU A 248 -0.01 -6.42 -2.59
C LEU A 248 -0.64 -7.21 -3.75
N LEU A 249 0.04 -7.32 -4.89
CA LEU A 249 -0.50 -8.08 -6.03
C LEU A 249 -0.70 -9.57 -5.73
N ARG A 250 0.15 -10.17 -4.88
CA ARG A 250 -0.03 -11.57 -4.44
C ARG A 250 -1.17 -11.72 -3.45
N GLY A 251 -1.44 -10.69 -2.64
CA GLY A 251 -2.50 -10.68 -1.65
C GLY A 251 -3.87 -10.31 -2.21
N VAL A 252 -3.96 -9.41 -3.20
CA VAL A 252 -5.22 -8.72 -3.57
C VAL A 252 -6.35 -9.63 -4.05
N THR A 253 -6.05 -10.84 -4.49
CA THR A 253 -7.07 -11.84 -4.88
C THR A 253 -7.37 -12.86 -3.79
N TRP A 254 -6.77 -12.72 -2.62
CA TRP A 254 -7.00 -13.64 -1.52
C TRP A 254 -8.37 -13.37 -0.90
N PRO A 255 -9.20 -14.41 -0.64
CA PRO A 255 -10.55 -14.23 -0.08
C PRO A 255 -10.58 -13.51 1.26
N GLY A 256 -9.47 -13.52 2.02
CA GLY A 256 -9.36 -12.78 3.26
C GLY A 256 -9.19 -11.28 3.07
N ILE A 257 -8.72 -10.76 1.93
CA ILE A 257 -8.54 -9.31 1.79
C ILE A 257 -9.91 -8.63 1.72
N VAL A 258 -10.23 -7.87 2.77
CA VAL A 258 -11.48 -7.12 2.90
C VAL A 258 -11.39 -5.79 2.15
N GLY A 259 -12.42 -5.47 1.40
CA GLY A 259 -12.58 -4.21 0.67
C GLY A 259 -13.49 -4.38 -0.54
N SER A 260 -14.20 -3.33 -0.95
CA SER A 260 -14.89 -3.37 -2.24
C SER A 260 -13.88 -3.38 -3.39
N ASP A 261 -14.29 -3.90 -4.54
CA ASP A 261 -13.42 -3.93 -5.73
C ASP A 261 -12.90 -2.54 -6.12
N ASP A 262 -13.73 -1.51 -5.96
CA ASP A 262 -13.34 -0.13 -6.26
C ASP A 262 -12.24 0.36 -5.31
N ILE A 263 -12.37 0.07 -4.01
CA ILE A 263 -11.35 0.41 -3.01
C ILE A 263 -10.04 -0.33 -3.34
N LEU A 264 -10.11 -1.61 -3.73
CA LEU A 264 -8.91 -2.38 -4.07
C LEU A 264 -8.26 -1.90 -5.37
N ARG A 265 -9.02 -1.37 -6.33
CA ARG A 265 -8.48 -0.71 -7.52
C ARG A 265 -7.75 0.58 -7.17
N ASP A 266 -8.30 1.39 -6.27
CA ASP A 266 -7.64 2.60 -5.78
C ASP A 266 -6.32 2.25 -5.06
N VAL A 267 -6.33 1.18 -4.27
CA VAL A 267 -5.13 0.66 -3.59
C VAL A 267 -4.06 0.20 -4.59
N ILE A 268 -4.43 -0.56 -5.63
CA ILE A 268 -3.50 -0.97 -6.70
C ILE A 268 -2.93 0.27 -7.41
N THR A 269 -3.78 1.23 -7.76
CA THR A 269 -3.37 2.47 -8.44
C THR A 269 -2.40 3.28 -7.58
N THR A 270 -2.68 3.40 -6.30
CA THR A 270 -1.79 4.04 -5.32
C THR A 270 -0.43 3.37 -5.28
N ALA A 271 -0.40 2.04 -5.18
CA ALA A 271 0.84 1.27 -5.15
C ALA A 271 1.65 1.41 -6.46
N GLU A 272 0.97 1.52 -7.60
CA GLU A 272 1.59 1.76 -8.90
C GLU A 272 2.23 3.16 -8.99
N LEU A 273 1.57 4.19 -8.46
CA LEU A 273 2.11 5.56 -8.42
C LEU A 273 3.33 5.67 -7.49
N LEU A 274 3.29 4.97 -6.35
CA LEU A 274 4.39 4.86 -5.39
C LEU A 274 5.58 4.05 -5.91
N THR A 275 5.39 3.28 -6.99
CA THR A 275 6.42 2.40 -7.55
C THR A 275 7.07 3.02 -8.78
N ALA A 276 8.40 3.03 -8.81
CA ALA A 276 9.13 3.49 -9.99
C ALA A 276 8.74 2.66 -11.23
N PRO A 277 8.51 3.29 -12.41
CA PRO A 277 7.99 2.61 -13.60
C PRO A 277 8.71 1.30 -13.96
N ARG A 278 10.04 1.34 -13.97
CA ARG A 278 10.87 0.18 -14.31
C ARG A 278 10.65 -0.99 -13.34
N ASP A 279 10.54 -0.70 -12.06
CA ASP A 279 10.40 -1.72 -11.03
C ASP A 279 8.99 -2.29 -11.02
N GLY A 280 7.97 -1.44 -11.21
CA GLY A 280 6.57 -1.84 -11.34
C GLY A 280 6.34 -2.77 -12.53
N ILE A 281 6.91 -2.43 -13.70
CA ILE A 281 6.92 -3.30 -14.88
C ILE A 281 7.57 -4.65 -14.55
N ALA A 282 8.72 -4.62 -13.88
CA ALA A 282 9.43 -5.84 -13.52
C ALA A 282 8.62 -6.70 -12.53
N VAL A 283 7.83 -6.09 -11.63
CA VAL A 283 6.89 -6.79 -10.73
C VAL A 283 5.77 -7.44 -11.53
N GLN A 284 5.06 -6.68 -12.39
CA GLN A 284 4.00 -7.23 -13.24
C GLN A 284 4.48 -8.43 -14.07
N GLN A 285 5.64 -8.30 -14.72
CA GLN A 285 6.26 -9.39 -15.48
C GLN A 285 6.53 -10.65 -14.64
N ARG A 286 6.94 -10.48 -13.37
CA ARG A 286 7.14 -11.60 -12.45
C ARG A 286 5.82 -12.24 -12.04
N ILE A 287 4.80 -11.46 -11.73
CA ILE A 287 3.46 -11.96 -11.39
C ILE A 287 2.85 -12.72 -12.58
N ILE A 288 2.94 -12.19 -13.79
CA ILE A 288 2.51 -12.87 -15.02
C ILE A 288 3.22 -14.23 -15.15
N ARG A 289 4.53 -14.27 -14.96
CA ARG A 289 5.29 -15.52 -15.02
C ARG A 289 4.92 -16.49 -13.89
N LEU A 290 4.59 -16.00 -12.71
CA LEU A 290 4.13 -16.82 -11.60
C LEU A 290 2.78 -17.50 -11.93
N LEU A 291 1.84 -16.73 -12.49
CA LEU A 291 0.48 -17.21 -12.80
C LEU A 291 0.42 -18.13 -14.03
N PHE A 292 1.29 -17.90 -15.01
CA PHE A 292 1.19 -18.56 -16.32
C PHE A 292 2.44 -19.37 -16.70
N GLY A 293 3.50 -19.34 -15.91
CA GLY A 293 4.76 -19.99 -16.25
C GLY A 293 5.38 -19.40 -17.52
N ARG A 294 5.79 -20.28 -18.44
CA ARG A 294 6.40 -19.91 -19.74
C ARG A 294 5.46 -20.07 -20.94
N THR A 295 4.20 -20.44 -20.70
CA THR A 295 3.23 -20.68 -21.77
C THR A 295 2.54 -19.37 -22.15
N GLN A 296 2.02 -19.30 -23.38
CA GLN A 296 1.18 -18.17 -23.76
C GLN A 296 -0.17 -18.28 -23.06
N VAL A 297 -0.70 -17.14 -22.63
CA VAL A 297 -2.02 -17.07 -21.97
C VAL A 297 -3.10 -17.11 -23.04
N SER A 298 -4.05 -18.05 -22.93
CA SER A 298 -5.21 -18.06 -23.82
C SER A 298 -6.19 -16.95 -23.44
N LYS A 299 -6.97 -16.47 -24.42
CA LYS A 299 -8.02 -15.47 -24.17
C LYS A 299 -9.03 -15.93 -23.11
N ALA A 300 -9.43 -17.21 -23.17
CA ALA A 300 -10.34 -17.80 -22.19
C ALA A 300 -9.74 -17.81 -20.77
N LYS A 301 -8.47 -18.20 -20.62
CA LYS A 301 -7.78 -18.21 -19.32
C LYS A 301 -7.62 -16.79 -18.76
N TYR A 302 -7.30 -15.81 -19.61
CA TYR A 302 -7.24 -14.42 -19.19
C TYR A 302 -8.62 -13.89 -18.77
N ALA A 303 -9.69 -14.20 -19.51
CA ALA A 303 -11.05 -13.77 -19.20
C ALA A 303 -11.59 -14.35 -17.88
N GLN A 304 -11.20 -15.58 -17.52
CA GLN A 304 -11.55 -16.23 -16.25
C GLN A 304 -10.79 -15.68 -15.04
N MET A 305 -9.77 -14.86 -15.26
CA MET A 305 -8.97 -14.29 -14.18
C MET A 305 -9.79 -13.24 -13.41
N HIS A 306 -9.58 -13.20 -12.09
CA HIS A 306 -10.18 -12.19 -11.23
C HIS A 306 -9.95 -10.79 -11.82
N HIS A 307 -10.99 -9.97 -11.85
CA HIS A 307 -10.94 -8.70 -12.57
C HIS A 307 -9.92 -7.73 -11.95
N LEU A 308 -9.68 -7.78 -10.62
CA LEU A 308 -8.58 -7.02 -9.98
C LEU A 308 -7.20 -7.45 -10.50
N MET A 309 -7.01 -8.73 -10.77
CA MET A 309 -5.74 -9.22 -11.33
C MET A 309 -5.61 -8.84 -12.80
N ARG A 310 -6.70 -8.82 -13.57
CA ARG A 310 -6.69 -8.22 -14.92
C ARG A 310 -6.34 -6.74 -14.88
N PHE A 311 -6.92 -5.99 -13.95
CA PHE A 311 -6.60 -4.58 -13.73
C PHE A 311 -5.12 -4.38 -13.37
N ALA A 312 -4.59 -5.14 -12.41
CA ALA A 312 -3.19 -5.05 -11.99
C ALA A 312 -2.17 -5.44 -13.07
N LEU A 313 -2.55 -6.33 -14.01
CA LEU A 313 -1.68 -6.84 -15.06
C LEU A 313 -1.95 -6.20 -16.43
N ARG A 314 -2.65 -5.04 -16.42
CA ARG A 314 -2.91 -4.24 -17.61
C ARG A 314 -1.62 -3.72 -18.24
N ASN A 315 -1.73 -3.28 -19.49
CA ASN A 315 -0.62 -2.71 -20.26
C ASN A 315 0.24 -1.75 -19.41
N PRO A 316 1.52 -2.06 -19.17
CA PRO A 316 2.37 -1.27 -18.30
C PRO A 316 2.53 0.20 -18.74
N TYR A 317 2.45 0.48 -20.05
CA TYR A 317 2.56 1.85 -20.55
C TYR A 317 1.28 2.68 -20.37
N GLY A 318 0.16 2.03 -20.05
CA GLY A 318 -1.06 2.69 -19.58
C GLY A 318 -1.02 2.98 -18.08
N VAL A 319 -0.23 2.22 -17.31
CA VAL A 319 -0.01 2.44 -15.87
C VAL A 319 1.05 3.51 -15.64
N TRP A 320 2.22 3.35 -16.25
CA TRP A 320 3.36 4.26 -16.12
C TRP A 320 3.61 4.98 -17.43
N GLU A 321 3.00 6.15 -17.59
CA GLU A 321 3.13 6.93 -18.83
C GLU A 321 4.58 7.33 -19.14
N ASP A 322 5.39 7.60 -18.10
CA ASP A 322 6.81 7.93 -18.23
C ASP A 322 7.62 6.81 -18.90
N ALA A 323 7.12 5.57 -18.87
CA ALA A 323 7.74 4.43 -19.51
C ALA A 323 7.40 4.31 -21.01
N LYS A 324 6.48 5.11 -21.57
CA LYS A 324 6.04 5.01 -22.98
C LYS A 324 7.16 5.12 -24.03
N SER A 325 8.33 5.60 -23.65
CA SER A 325 9.52 5.68 -24.52
C SER A 325 10.67 4.73 -24.10
N GLN A 326 10.46 3.92 -23.06
CA GLN A 326 11.49 3.09 -22.47
C GLN A 326 11.45 1.65 -22.99
N CYS A 327 12.65 1.09 -23.17
CA CYS A 327 12.82 -0.33 -23.50
C CYS A 327 12.39 -1.20 -22.32
N LEU A 328 11.46 -2.13 -22.57
CA LEU A 328 10.92 -3.03 -21.55
C LEU A 328 11.99 -3.94 -20.91
N TRP A 329 13.09 -4.21 -21.64
CA TRP A 329 14.20 -5.01 -21.14
C TRP A 329 15.22 -4.21 -20.32
N CYS A 330 15.77 -3.14 -20.90
CA CYS A 330 16.93 -2.43 -20.33
C CYS A 330 16.58 -1.07 -19.70
N GLY A 331 15.35 -0.58 -19.85
CA GLY A 331 14.89 0.70 -19.32
C GLY A 331 15.41 1.93 -20.05
N LYS A 332 16.27 1.79 -21.07
CA LYS A 332 16.77 2.94 -21.85
C LYS A 332 15.62 3.62 -22.59
N HIS A 333 15.64 4.95 -22.59
CA HIS A 333 14.74 5.80 -23.36
C HIS A 333 14.95 5.68 -24.87
N HIS A 334 14.04 6.27 -25.64
CA HIS A 334 14.01 6.27 -27.10
C HIS A 334 13.91 4.86 -27.72
N ALA A 335 13.27 3.92 -27.01
CA ALA A 335 12.91 2.64 -27.58
C ALA A 335 11.79 2.84 -28.62
N SER A 336 12.05 2.44 -29.88
CA SER A 336 11.11 2.59 -30.99
C SER A 336 10.64 1.26 -31.57
N MET A 337 11.34 0.16 -31.28
CA MET A 337 11.00 -1.14 -31.84
C MET A 337 9.88 -1.78 -31.04
N ARG A 338 8.68 -1.84 -31.62
CA ARG A 338 7.51 -2.51 -31.01
C ARG A 338 7.54 -4.02 -31.25
N CYS A 339 7.07 -4.79 -30.28
CA CYS A 339 6.78 -6.21 -30.48
C CYS A 339 5.76 -6.36 -31.62
N THR A 340 6.09 -7.17 -32.62
CA THR A 340 5.24 -7.36 -33.81
C THR A 340 3.91 -8.04 -33.50
N HIS A 341 3.81 -8.79 -32.42
CA HIS A 341 2.59 -9.50 -32.01
C HIS A 341 1.65 -8.61 -31.19
N CYS A 342 2.04 -8.18 -29.99
CA CYS A 342 1.15 -7.39 -29.14
C CYS A 342 1.08 -5.90 -29.51
N LYS A 343 2.06 -5.37 -30.27
CA LYS A 343 2.22 -3.94 -30.58
C LYS A 343 2.39 -3.01 -29.38
N VAL A 344 2.40 -3.55 -28.16
CA VAL A 344 2.53 -2.82 -26.89
C VAL A 344 4.00 -2.68 -26.48
N ALA A 345 4.70 -3.80 -26.25
CA ALA A 345 6.06 -3.80 -25.72
C ALA A 345 7.07 -3.07 -26.62
N LEU A 346 7.83 -2.13 -26.06
CA LEU A 346 8.89 -1.38 -26.75
C LEU A 346 10.28 -1.87 -26.38
N TYR A 347 11.18 -1.86 -27.35
CA TYR A 347 12.55 -2.32 -27.21
C TYR A 347 13.51 -1.42 -27.98
N CYS A 348 14.78 -1.38 -27.54
CA CYS A 348 15.82 -0.72 -28.32
C CYS A 348 16.12 -1.48 -29.62
N ASN A 349 16.07 -2.81 -29.59
CA ASN A 349 16.47 -3.69 -30.70
C ASN A 349 16.00 -5.14 -30.46
N ALA A 350 16.15 -5.98 -31.49
CA ALA A 350 15.78 -7.39 -31.47
C ALA A 350 16.46 -8.21 -30.36
N TYR A 351 17.66 -7.82 -29.95
CA TYR A 351 18.37 -8.48 -28.86
C TYR A 351 17.64 -8.30 -27.52
N CYS A 352 17.26 -7.07 -27.18
CA CYS A 352 16.47 -6.77 -25.97
C CYS A 352 15.13 -7.52 -25.99
N GLN A 353 14.44 -7.54 -27.13
CA GLN A 353 13.20 -8.29 -27.30
C GLN A 353 13.39 -9.80 -27.07
N LYS A 354 14.45 -10.40 -27.61
CA LYS A 354 14.73 -11.84 -27.46
C LYS A 354 15.06 -12.22 -26.01
N LEU A 355 15.78 -11.37 -25.30
CA LEU A 355 16.07 -11.57 -23.87
C LEU A 355 14.80 -11.48 -23.03
N ASP A 356 13.99 -10.44 -23.25
CA ASP A 356 12.74 -10.24 -22.53
C ASP A 356 11.71 -11.32 -22.84
N TRP A 357 11.64 -11.78 -24.09
CA TRP A 357 10.80 -12.90 -24.52
C TRP A 357 11.03 -14.17 -23.68
N ARG A 358 12.30 -14.52 -23.47
CA ARG A 358 12.70 -15.68 -22.67
C ARG A 358 12.44 -15.46 -21.18
N ARG A 359 12.54 -14.22 -20.70
CA ARG A 359 12.38 -13.88 -19.29
C ARG A 359 10.92 -13.85 -18.86
N ALA A 360 10.09 -13.06 -19.54
CA ALA A 360 8.72 -12.78 -19.10
C ALA A 360 7.76 -12.33 -20.19
N HIS A 361 8.23 -11.79 -21.33
CA HIS A 361 7.31 -11.22 -22.31
C HIS A 361 6.43 -12.27 -23.02
N LYS A 362 6.87 -13.52 -23.16
CA LYS A 362 6.07 -14.56 -23.84
C LYS A 362 4.64 -14.71 -23.29
N PRO A 363 4.42 -14.93 -21.98
CA PRO A 363 3.06 -14.94 -21.42
C PRO A 363 2.38 -13.56 -21.48
N ALA A 364 3.11 -12.47 -21.19
CA ALA A 364 2.55 -11.11 -21.17
C ALA A 364 2.07 -10.62 -22.55
N CYS A 365 2.74 -11.05 -23.63
CA CYS A 365 2.44 -10.65 -25.00
C CYS A 365 1.00 -10.99 -25.40
N ALA A 366 0.50 -12.16 -24.98
CA ALA A 366 -0.87 -12.56 -25.29
C ALA A 366 -1.88 -11.68 -24.54
N MET A 367 -1.62 -11.37 -23.26
CA MET A 367 -2.46 -10.50 -22.44
C MET A 367 -2.56 -9.10 -23.04
N TYR A 368 -1.42 -8.49 -23.38
CA TYR A 368 -1.38 -7.17 -23.98
C TYR A 368 -2.11 -7.11 -25.32
N SER A 369 -2.04 -8.18 -26.12
CA SER A 369 -2.79 -8.23 -27.39
C SER A 369 -4.30 -8.29 -27.18
N ILE A 370 -4.78 -8.92 -26.10
CA ILE A 370 -6.21 -9.01 -25.80
C ILE A 370 -6.75 -7.62 -25.42
N GLU A 371 -6.01 -6.86 -24.60
CA GLU A 371 -6.42 -5.53 -24.16
C GLU A 371 -6.50 -4.51 -25.30
N VAL A 372 -5.54 -4.54 -26.23
CA VAL A 372 -5.59 -3.68 -27.43
C VAL A 372 -6.80 -4.01 -28.31
N LEU A 373 -7.17 -5.29 -28.40
CA LEU A 373 -8.34 -5.69 -29.18
C LEU A 373 -9.67 -5.32 -28.51
N SER A 374 -9.73 -5.23 -27.18
CA SER A 374 -10.92 -4.72 -26.50
C SER A 374 -11.09 -3.23 -26.73
N THR A 375 -10.03 -2.42 -26.59
CA THR A 375 -10.16 -0.96 -26.75
C THR A 375 -10.49 -0.52 -28.18
N LEU A 376 -10.07 -1.29 -29.18
CA LEU A 376 -10.43 -1.04 -30.58
C LEU A 376 -11.90 -1.36 -30.91
N LYS A 377 -12.54 -2.25 -30.16
CA LYS A 377 -13.97 -2.56 -30.36
C LYS A 377 -14.87 -1.49 -29.75
N ASP A 378 -14.54 -1.05 -28.54
CA ASP A 378 -15.29 -0.03 -27.83
C ASP A 378 -15.30 1.29 -28.64
N SER A 379 -14.19 1.62 -29.31
CA SER A 379 -14.10 2.80 -30.18
C SER A 379 -14.85 2.69 -31.50
N SER A 380 -15.13 1.48 -32.02
CA SER A 380 -15.88 1.32 -33.27
C SER A 380 -17.40 1.38 -33.09
N GLU A 381 -17.92 1.00 -31.92
CA GLU A 381 -19.37 1.02 -31.64
C GLU A 381 -19.89 2.45 -31.42
N ASP A 382 -19.06 3.34 -30.86
CA ASP A 382 -19.39 4.77 -30.69
C ASP A 382 -19.49 5.53 -32.02
N ASP A 383 -18.77 5.09 -33.05
CA ASP A 383 -18.79 5.70 -34.39
C ASP A 383 -19.99 5.24 -35.23
N GLU A 384 -20.55 4.06 -34.95
CA GLU A 384 -21.77 3.57 -35.63
C GLU A 384 -23.04 4.26 -35.06
N ASN A 385 -23.14 4.44 -33.74
CA ASN A 385 -24.28 5.13 -33.13
C ASN A 385 -24.37 6.62 -33.53
N LYS A 386 -23.24 7.30 -33.75
CA LYS A 386 -23.24 8.70 -34.20
C LYS A 386 -23.76 8.91 -35.63
N LYS A 387 -23.71 7.88 -36.48
CA LYS A 387 -24.23 7.98 -37.85
C LYS A 387 -25.74 7.82 -37.93
N GLU A 388 -26.36 7.13 -36.98
CA GLU A 388 -27.83 6.97 -36.98
C GLU A 388 -28.56 8.23 -36.51
N ASP A 389 -27.92 9.07 -35.70
CA ASP A 389 -28.51 10.33 -35.22
C ASP A 389 -28.44 11.48 -36.25
N GLU A 390 -27.47 11.48 -37.19
CA GLU A 390 -27.36 12.53 -38.21
C GLU A 390 -28.36 12.36 -39.38
N ASP A 391 -28.87 11.15 -39.62
CA ASP A 391 -29.84 10.88 -40.70
C ASP A 391 -31.31 11.07 -40.27
N GLY A 392 -31.57 11.35 -38.98
CA GLY A 392 -32.91 11.51 -38.41
C GLY A 392 -33.52 12.91 -38.52
N GLU A 393 -32.75 13.96 -38.82
CA GLU A 393 -33.19 15.37 -38.69
C GLU A 393 -33.59 16.04 -40.02
N SER A 394 -33.89 15.26 -41.07
CA SER A 394 -34.21 15.75 -42.43
C SER A 394 -35.69 15.59 -42.87
N SER A 395 -36.68 15.50 -41.98
CA SER A 395 -38.08 15.31 -42.43
C SER A 395 -39.18 16.03 -41.63
N THR A 396 -39.09 17.36 -41.46
CA THR A 396 -40.28 18.18 -41.13
C THR A 396 -40.17 19.59 -41.70
N THR A 397 -40.38 19.72 -43.01
CA THR A 397 -40.90 20.96 -43.61
C THR A 397 -41.99 20.61 -44.61
N SER A 398 -43.24 20.70 -44.18
CA SER A 398 -44.44 20.87 -45.02
C SER A 398 -45.54 21.51 -44.19
#